data_AF-A0A2G1XM69-F1
#
_entry.id   AF-A0A2G1XM69-F1
#
_cell.length_a   1.000
_cell.length_b   1.000
_cell.length_c   1.000
_cell.angle_alpha   90.00
_cell.angle_beta   90.00
_cell.angle_gamma   90.00
#
_symmetry.space_group_name_H-M   'P 1'
#
loop_
_entity.id
_entity.type
_entity.pdbx_description
1 polymer ?
#
loop_
_entity_poly.entity_id
_entity_poly.type
_entity_poly.pdbx_seq_one_letter_code
_entity_poly.pdbx_strand_id
1 'polypeptide(L)'
;MIEVSGDSALELVSDDDSLGGMRPFLDGDEAVLGYEPQEGFLDRCWVLHTVAVGGKKVRWEDVLACVGKRLEDWQHTPSFRVFGGFDLPEDLETPELGEIDRDSLAHLIEVLARHSPDGLRTECYWAQAAIEDIGRPVPARRGRLDEALAHYDACAWPDWTVETQFPAHWWPLEGSWFVLTNWDLSATEVFGTPALIADLLADNRLDAVRHPSIAEVQGRFAEWREQAK
;
A
#
# COMPACT_ATOMS: atom_id res chain seq x y z
N MET A 1 32.12 1.33 -18.77
CA MET A 1 31.63 0.04 -18.24
C MET A 1 31.46 0.27 -16.76
N ILE A 2 30.23 0.58 -16.35
CA ILE A 2 29.88 0.71 -14.95
C ILE A 2 29.39 -0.68 -14.56
N GLU A 3 30.09 -1.34 -13.64
CA GLU A 3 29.63 -2.58 -13.05
C GLU A 3 28.31 -2.30 -12.33
N VAL A 4 27.23 -2.84 -12.87
CA VAL A 4 25.96 -2.97 -12.15
C VAL A 4 26.19 -4.09 -11.14
N SER A 5 26.43 -3.71 -9.89
CA SER A 5 26.51 -4.63 -8.75
C SER A 5 25.19 -5.39 -8.65
N GLY A 6 25.17 -6.64 -9.13
CA GLY A 6 24.01 -7.53 -9.11
C GLY A 6 23.75 -8.15 -7.74
N ASP A 7 23.65 -7.34 -6.69
CA ASP A 7 23.43 -7.82 -5.31
C ASP A 7 22.51 -6.88 -4.50
N SER A 8 21.50 -6.28 -5.15
CA SER A 8 20.50 -5.40 -4.52
C SER A 8 19.14 -6.09 -4.33
N ALA A 9 19.16 -7.38 -4.02
CA ALA A 9 17.93 -8.11 -3.74
C ALA A 9 17.64 -8.02 -2.25
N LEU A 10 16.42 -7.62 -1.89
CA LEU A 10 15.93 -7.72 -0.52
C LEU A 10 16.16 -9.16 -0.02
N GLU A 11 16.94 -9.28 1.06
CA GLU A 11 17.40 -10.56 1.61
C GLU A 11 16.25 -11.27 2.29
N LEU A 12 16.01 -12.55 1.97
CA LEU A 12 15.00 -13.35 2.67
C LEU A 12 15.41 -13.52 4.13
N VAL A 13 14.52 -13.16 5.05
CA VAL A 13 14.72 -13.29 6.48
C VAL A 13 14.22 -14.66 6.93
N SER A 14 14.88 -15.26 7.92
CA SER A 14 14.45 -16.52 8.52
C SER A 14 13.05 -16.43 9.14
N ASP A 15 12.27 -17.50 9.02
CA ASP A 15 10.96 -17.64 9.67
C ASP A 15 11.02 -17.44 11.20
N ASP A 16 12.17 -17.72 11.82
CA ASP A 16 12.38 -17.54 13.27
C ASP A 16 12.68 -16.08 13.67
N ASP A 17 12.89 -15.17 12.71
CA ASP A 17 13.09 -13.74 13.01
C ASP A 17 11.80 -13.12 13.54
N SER A 18 11.91 -12.37 14.64
CA SER A 18 10.79 -11.67 15.26
C SER A 18 10.18 -10.55 14.41
N LEU A 19 10.91 -10.08 13.40
CA LEU A 19 10.59 -8.91 12.57
C LEU A 19 10.32 -7.65 13.40
N GLY A 20 11.20 -7.37 14.37
CA GLY A 20 10.98 -6.29 15.34
C GLY A 20 9.76 -6.52 16.24
N GLY A 21 9.31 -7.76 16.38
CA GLY A 21 8.10 -8.14 17.13
C GLY A 21 6.84 -8.25 16.29
N MET A 22 6.90 -7.99 14.97
CA MET A 22 5.74 -8.05 14.07
C MET A 22 5.29 -9.47 13.71
N ARG A 23 6.19 -10.45 13.79
CA ARG A 23 5.93 -11.85 13.36
C ARG A 23 4.58 -12.41 13.87
N PRO A 24 4.24 -12.36 15.17
CA PRO A 24 3.00 -12.95 15.67
C PRO A 24 1.73 -12.25 15.16
N PHE A 25 1.83 -10.98 14.75
CA PHE A 25 0.70 -10.23 14.22
C PHE A 25 0.47 -10.55 12.74
N LEU A 26 1.55 -10.65 11.96
CA LEU A 26 1.50 -10.97 10.53
C LEU A 26 1.04 -12.41 10.28
N ASP A 27 1.49 -13.35 11.11
CA ASP A 27 1.11 -14.77 11.00
C ASP A 27 -0.26 -15.08 11.65
N GLY A 28 -0.94 -14.08 12.21
CA GLY A 28 -2.22 -14.24 12.89
C GLY A 28 -3.39 -14.40 11.91
N ASP A 29 -4.42 -15.15 12.31
CA ASP A 29 -5.62 -15.41 11.49
C ASP A 29 -6.37 -14.13 11.06
N GLU A 30 -6.26 -13.05 11.83
CA GLU A 30 -6.89 -11.75 11.54
C GLU A 30 -6.12 -10.95 10.48
N ALA A 31 -4.87 -11.32 10.18
CA ALA A 31 -3.97 -10.64 9.25
C ALA A 31 -3.87 -11.34 7.88
N VAL A 32 -4.75 -12.30 7.58
CA VAL A 32 -4.67 -13.12 6.35
C VAL A 32 -4.49 -12.27 5.08
N LEU A 33 -5.26 -11.19 4.96
CA LEU A 33 -5.17 -10.29 3.81
C LEU A 33 -4.19 -9.12 4.03
N GLY A 34 -3.78 -8.91 5.28
CA GLY A 34 -2.89 -7.86 5.72
C GLY A 34 -3.19 -7.42 7.16
N TYR A 35 -2.15 -6.95 7.87
CA TYR A 35 -2.25 -6.47 9.24
C TYR A 35 -2.27 -4.94 9.32
N GLU A 36 -3.29 -4.38 9.98
CA GLU A 36 -3.38 -2.96 10.31
C GLU A 36 -2.92 -2.68 11.74
N PRO A 37 -1.88 -1.85 11.95
CA PRO A 37 -1.44 -1.49 13.29
C PRO A 37 -2.50 -0.66 14.02
N GLN A 38 -2.87 -1.08 15.23
CA GLN A 38 -3.89 -0.40 16.04
C GLN A 38 -3.32 0.68 16.97
N GLU A 39 -2.03 0.62 17.25
CA GLU A 39 -1.31 1.53 18.14
C GLU A 39 0.07 1.85 17.57
N GLY A 40 0.78 2.82 18.16
CA GLY A 40 2.17 3.14 17.82
C GLY A 40 2.34 4.27 16.80
N PHE A 41 1.29 4.61 16.04
CA PHE A 41 1.31 5.70 15.06
C PHE A 41 0.30 6.80 15.42
N LEU A 42 0.68 8.05 15.17
CA LEU A 42 -0.10 9.22 15.58
C LEU A 42 -1.10 9.68 14.51
N ASP A 43 -0.84 9.33 13.25
CA ASP A 43 -1.65 9.72 12.11
C ASP A 43 -1.52 8.70 10.99
N ARG A 44 -2.44 8.76 10.03
CA ARG A 44 -2.48 7.90 8.84
C ARG A 44 -3.19 8.54 7.65
N CYS A 45 -2.90 8.05 6.45
CA CYS A 45 -3.67 8.34 5.24
C CYS A 45 -3.62 7.16 4.26
N TRP A 46 -4.55 7.16 3.31
CA TRP A 46 -4.53 6.24 2.17
C TRP A 46 -3.84 6.90 0.98
N VAL A 47 -2.98 6.18 0.29
CA VAL A 47 -2.52 6.47 -1.07
C VAL A 47 -3.33 5.59 -2.02
N LEU A 48 -4.26 6.18 -2.75
CA LEU A 48 -5.13 5.47 -3.68
C LEU A 48 -4.32 4.97 -4.89
N HIS A 49 -4.56 3.73 -5.31
CA HIS A 49 -3.88 3.15 -6.46
C HIS A 49 -4.34 3.85 -7.75
N THR A 50 -3.46 3.88 -8.75
CA THR A 50 -3.70 4.63 -9.98
C THR A 50 -4.96 4.15 -10.70
N VAL A 51 -5.77 5.12 -11.13
CA VAL A 51 -6.78 4.94 -12.17
C VAL A 51 -6.37 5.72 -13.41
N ALA A 52 -6.72 5.22 -14.58
CA ALA A 52 -6.46 5.91 -15.84
C ALA A 52 -7.69 5.91 -16.73
N VAL A 53 -7.86 6.97 -17.52
CA VAL A 53 -8.91 7.06 -18.55
C VAL A 53 -8.21 7.30 -19.89
N GLY A 54 -8.34 6.36 -20.81
CA GLY A 54 -7.67 6.42 -22.11
C GLY A 54 -6.14 6.45 -21.97
N GLY A 55 -5.58 5.68 -21.04
CA GLY A 55 -4.14 5.60 -20.76
C GLY A 55 -3.55 6.84 -20.04
N LYS A 56 -4.38 7.76 -19.55
CA LYS A 56 -3.92 8.92 -18.76
C LYS A 56 -4.34 8.76 -17.32
N LYS A 57 -3.38 8.84 -16.40
CA LYS A 57 -3.64 8.88 -14.96
C LYS A 57 -4.59 10.03 -14.62
N VAL A 58 -5.63 9.71 -13.87
CA VAL A 58 -6.64 10.67 -13.34
C VAL A 58 -6.78 10.50 -11.83
N ARG A 59 -7.51 11.40 -11.17
CA ARG A 59 -7.82 11.30 -9.74
C ARG A 59 -9.07 10.46 -9.52
N TRP A 60 -9.15 9.77 -8.40
CA TRP A 60 -10.36 9.05 -8.01
C TRP A 60 -11.58 9.98 -7.90
N GLU A 61 -11.37 11.20 -7.40
CA GLU A 61 -12.43 12.21 -7.29
C GLU A 61 -13.05 12.57 -8.64
N ASP A 62 -12.24 12.64 -9.70
CA ASP A 62 -12.71 12.94 -11.06
C ASP A 62 -13.57 11.79 -11.60
N VAL A 63 -13.13 10.55 -11.40
CA VAL A 63 -13.87 9.35 -11.83
C VAL A 63 -15.19 9.22 -11.07
N LEU A 64 -15.17 9.41 -9.75
CA LEU A 64 -16.38 9.34 -8.93
C LEU A 64 -17.37 10.48 -9.24
N ALA A 65 -16.88 11.67 -9.55
CA ALA A 65 -17.72 12.81 -9.93
C ALA A 65 -18.55 12.53 -11.18
N CYS A 66 -18.02 11.76 -12.16
CA CYS A 66 -18.76 11.35 -13.36
C CYS A 66 -20.05 10.57 -13.05
N VAL A 67 -20.09 9.88 -11.91
CA VAL A 67 -21.24 9.08 -11.47
C VAL A 67 -21.98 9.71 -10.28
N GLY A 68 -21.71 10.98 -10.01
CA GLY A 68 -22.34 11.74 -8.93
C GLY A 68 -21.98 11.23 -7.53
N LYS A 69 -20.80 10.62 -7.37
CA LYS A 69 -20.28 10.12 -6.09
C LYS A 69 -19.08 10.94 -5.63
N ARG A 70 -18.82 10.89 -4.32
CA ARG A 70 -17.66 11.51 -3.68
C ARG A 70 -17.07 10.50 -2.71
N LEU A 71 -15.77 10.27 -2.73
CA LEU A 71 -15.15 9.23 -1.91
C LEU A 71 -15.49 9.34 -0.42
N GLU A 72 -15.67 10.55 0.11
CA GLU A 72 -16.11 10.76 1.50
C GLU A 72 -17.48 10.14 1.86
N ASP A 73 -18.33 9.91 0.87
CA ASP A 73 -19.63 9.24 1.03
C ASP A 73 -19.48 7.71 1.08
N TRP A 74 -18.34 7.16 0.67
CA TRP A 74 -18.02 5.75 0.85
C TRP A 74 -17.78 5.45 2.33
N GLN A 75 -18.46 4.44 2.88
CA GLN A 75 -18.41 4.14 4.33
C GLN A 75 -17.46 2.98 4.69
N HIS A 76 -16.65 2.53 3.74
CA HIS A 76 -15.74 1.39 3.90
C HIS A 76 -14.32 1.79 3.47
N THR A 77 -13.35 0.89 3.63
CA THR A 77 -12.01 1.07 3.06
C THR A 77 -12.02 1.25 1.54
N PRO A 78 -11.03 1.96 0.95
CA PRO A 78 -10.89 2.07 -0.50
C PRO A 78 -10.48 0.71 -1.11
N SER A 79 -11.49 -0.09 -1.46
CA SER A 79 -11.33 -1.44 -2.02
C SER A 79 -11.82 -1.53 -3.46
N PHE A 80 -11.68 -2.73 -4.04
CA PHE A 80 -12.21 -3.05 -5.37
C PHE A 80 -13.70 -2.72 -5.55
N ARG A 81 -14.45 -2.55 -4.47
CA ARG A 81 -15.89 -2.26 -4.48
C ARG A 81 -16.24 -0.81 -4.76
N VAL A 82 -15.30 0.14 -4.62
CA VAL A 82 -15.61 1.58 -4.75
C VAL A 82 -16.19 1.90 -6.12
N PHE A 83 -15.62 1.35 -7.19
CA PHE A 83 -16.09 1.57 -8.55
C PHE A 83 -17.16 0.56 -8.99
N GLY A 84 -17.54 -0.39 -8.13
CA GLY A 84 -18.48 -1.45 -8.44
C GLY A 84 -19.91 -0.94 -8.66
N GLY A 85 -20.55 -1.39 -9.74
CA GLY A 85 -21.97 -1.17 -9.99
C GLY A 85 -22.34 0.19 -10.61
N PHE A 86 -21.36 0.96 -11.06
CA PHE A 86 -21.58 2.20 -11.80
C PHE A 86 -21.36 2.05 -13.30
N ASP A 87 -22.02 2.92 -14.08
CA ASP A 87 -21.76 3.08 -15.51
C ASP A 87 -20.58 4.06 -15.66
N LEU A 88 -19.37 3.50 -15.71
CA LEU A 88 -18.10 4.23 -15.77
C LEU A 88 -17.65 4.40 -17.23
N PRO A 89 -16.71 5.33 -17.52
CA PRO A 89 -16.15 5.49 -18.86
C PRO A 89 -15.64 4.15 -19.43
N GLU A 90 -15.94 3.86 -20.70
CA GLU A 90 -15.55 2.58 -21.34
C GLU A 90 -14.03 2.36 -21.35
N ASP A 91 -13.24 3.43 -21.34
CA ASP A 91 -11.78 3.44 -21.34
C ASP A 91 -11.17 3.64 -19.95
N LEU A 92 -11.95 3.43 -18.89
CA LEU A 92 -11.45 3.44 -17.52
C LEU A 92 -10.64 2.17 -17.24
N GLU A 93 -9.38 2.37 -16.88
CA GLU A 93 -8.50 1.40 -16.25
C GLU A 93 -8.66 1.55 -14.73
N THR A 94 -9.30 0.56 -14.10
CA THR A 94 -9.49 0.50 -12.66
C THR A 94 -8.16 0.21 -11.94
N PRO A 95 -8.04 0.53 -10.64
CA PRO A 95 -6.80 0.30 -9.93
C PRO A 95 -6.46 -1.19 -9.82
N GLU A 96 -5.16 -1.49 -9.90
CA GLU A 96 -4.64 -2.82 -9.60
C GLU A 96 -4.91 -3.15 -8.12
N LEU A 97 -5.38 -4.37 -7.87
CA LEU A 97 -5.75 -4.81 -6.52
C LEU A 97 -4.51 -5.23 -5.75
N GLY A 98 -4.40 -4.80 -4.51
CA GLY A 98 -3.27 -5.12 -3.64
C GLY A 98 -1.97 -4.42 -4.00
N GLU A 99 -1.87 -3.76 -5.15
CA GLU A 99 -0.59 -3.27 -5.67
C GLU A 99 -0.64 -1.79 -6.10
N ILE A 100 0.27 -1.01 -5.52
CA ILE A 100 0.54 0.37 -5.93
C ILE A 100 1.28 0.38 -7.28
N ASP A 101 1.01 1.35 -8.16
CA ASP A 101 1.79 1.47 -9.39
C ASP A 101 3.21 1.98 -9.11
N ARG A 102 4.14 1.62 -10.00
CA ARG A 102 5.56 1.97 -9.88
C ARG A 102 5.85 3.47 -9.71
N ASP A 103 5.11 4.34 -10.38
CA ASP A 103 5.36 5.79 -10.32
C ASP A 103 4.89 6.36 -8.97
N SER A 104 3.70 5.96 -8.50
CA SER A 104 3.24 6.30 -7.16
C SER A 104 4.15 5.70 -6.08
N LEU A 105 4.65 4.48 -6.27
CA LEU A 105 5.61 3.85 -5.39
C LEU A 105 6.90 4.67 -5.27
N ALA A 106 7.44 5.16 -6.39
CA ALA A 106 8.62 6.03 -6.39
C ALA A 106 8.40 7.31 -5.58
N HIS A 107 7.24 7.94 -5.72
CA HIS A 107 6.90 9.14 -4.95
C HIS A 107 6.66 8.85 -3.47
N LEU A 108 6.01 7.73 -3.13
CA LEU A 108 5.84 7.29 -1.75
C LEU A 108 7.21 7.09 -1.07
N ILE A 109 8.14 6.40 -1.74
CA ILE A 109 9.53 6.20 -1.28
C ILE A 109 10.24 7.53 -1.03
N GLU A 110 10.12 8.50 -1.95
CA GLU A 110 10.72 9.83 -1.76
C GLU A 110 10.20 10.52 -0.50
N VAL A 111 8.88 10.45 -0.24
CA VAL A 111 8.30 11.05 0.97
C VAL A 111 8.74 10.30 2.22
N LEU A 112 8.63 8.96 2.25
CA LEU A 112 9.06 8.14 3.39
C LEU A 112 10.53 8.38 3.73
N ALA A 113 11.41 8.49 2.73
CA ALA A 113 12.82 8.79 2.92
C ALA A 113 13.03 10.11 3.67
N ARG A 114 12.27 11.18 3.38
CA ARG A 114 12.41 12.47 4.11
C ARG A 114 12.08 12.35 5.59
N HIS A 115 11.26 11.37 5.96
CA HIS A 115 10.83 11.11 7.34
C HIS A 115 11.55 9.92 7.98
N SER A 116 12.59 9.40 7.33
CA SER A 116 13.38 8.27 7.82
C SER A 116 14.79 8.71 8.25
N PRO A 117 15.37 8.14 9.33
CA PRO A 117 16.68 8.56 9.85
C PRO A 117 17.82 8.57 8.84
N ASP A 118 17.87 7.57 7.95
CA ASP A 118 18.93 7.39 6.95
C ASP A 118 18.43 7.65 5.52
N GLY A 119 17.32 8.37 5.38
CA GLY A 119 16.76 8.67 4.06
C GLY A 119 16.44 7.42 3.26
N LEU A 120 16.86 7.42 1.99
CA LEU A 120 16.75 6.30 1.06
C LEU A 120 17.52 5.04 1.50
N ARG A 121 18.53 5.18 2.37
CA ARG A 121 19.35 4.07 2.87
C ARG A 121 18.76 3.42 4.11
N THR A 122 17.61 3.87 4.58
CA THR A 122 16.93 3.32 5.75
C THR A 122 16.64 1.84 5.53
N GLU A 123 17.08 1.02 6.49
CA GLU A 123 16.83 -0.42 6.50
C GLU A 123 15.38 -0.70 6.89
N CYS A 124 14.71 -1.52 6.10
CA CYS A 124 13.30 -1.87 6.27
C CYS A 124 13.10 -3.39 6.29
N TYR A 125 12.02 -3.80 6.94
CA TYR A 125 11.39 -5.09 6.72
C TYR A 125 10.34 -4.99 5.62
N TRP A 126 10.13 -6.08 4.91
CA TRP A 126 9.23 -6.21 3.77
C TRP A 126 8.54 -7.56 3.84
N ALA A 127 7.27 -7.62 4.20
CA ALA A 127 6.53 -8.86 4.43
C ALA A 127 5.36 -8.99 3.46
N GLN A 128 5.14 -10.23 2.99
CA GLN A 128 4.00 -10.56 2.14
C GLN A 128 2.68 -10.63 2.92
N ALA A 129 1.56 -10.75 2.23
CA ALA A 129 0.30 -11.12 2.89
C ALA A 129 0.22 -12.63 3.09
N ALA A 130 -0.33 -13.09 4.22
CA ALA A 130 -0.41 -14.52 4.52
C ALA A 130 -1.32 -15.30 3.55
N ILE A 131 -2.24 -14.63 2.84
CA ILE A 131 -3.10 -15.24 1.81
C ILE A 131 -2.30 -15.87 0.66
N GLU A 132 -1.06 -15.42 0.42
CA GLU A 132 -0.21 -15.94 -0.64
C GLU A 132 0.30 -17.36 -0.38
N ASP A 133 0.47 -17.75 0.88
CA ASP A 133 0.84 -19.12 1.28
C ASP A 133 0.26 -19.46 2.67
N ILE A 134 -1.05 -19.73 2.71
CA ILE A 134 -1.80 -19.95 3.94
C ILE A 134 -1.24 -21.15 4.73
N GLY A 135 -0.98 -20.93 6.02
CA GLY A 135 -0.50 -21.97 6.93
C GLY A 135 1.03 -22.12 6.95
N ARG A 136 1.75 -21.23 6.26
CA ARG A 136 3.19 -21.01 6.42
C ARG A 136 3.45 -19.68 7.11
N PRO A 137 4.60 -19.52 7.79
CA PRO A 137 5.05 -18.20 8.22
C PRO A 137 5.11 -17.24 7.04
N VAL A 138 4.70 -15.99 7.25
CA VAL A 138 4.71 -14.97 6.20
C VAL A 138 6.14 -14.74 5.69
N PRO A 139 6.41 -14.91 4.38
CA PRO A 139 7.70 -14.58 3.82
C PRO A 139 8.02 -13.11 4.06
N ALA A 140 9.18 -12.84 4.64
CA ALA A 140 9.65 -11.50 4.91
C ALA A 140 11.08 -11.33 4.45
N ARG A 141 11.40 -10.11 4.02
CA ARG A 141 12.72 -9.72 3.55
C ARG A 141 13.22 -8.51 4.33
N ARG A 142 14.53 -8.31 4.29
CA ARG A 142 15.19 -7.13 4.82
C ARG A 142 16.01 -6.47 3.72
N GLY A 143 15.98 -5.15 3.69
CA GLY A 143 16.80 -4.36 2.79
C GLY A 143 16.39 -2.91 2.82
N ARG A 144 17.03 -2.10 1.98
CA ARG A 144 16.94 -0.65 2.04
C ARG A 144 15.71 -0.13 1.32
N LEU A 145 15.24 1.03 1.76
CA LEU A 145 14.09 1.70 1.15
C LEU A 145 14.29 1.99 -0.35
N ASP A 146 15.50 2.31 -0.81
CA ASP A 146 15.79 2.51 -2.24
C ASP A 146 15.84 1.23 -3.08
N GLU A 147 15.76 0.05 -2.47
CA GLU A 147 15.69 -1.23 -3.18
C GLU A 147 14.25 -1.61 -3.56
N ALA A 148 13.24 -0.87 -3.06
CA ALA A 148 11.83 -1.16 -3.34
C ALA A 148 11.50 -1.19 -4.83
N LEU A 149 11.98 -0.23 -5.61
CA LEU A 149 11.63 -0.15 -7.03
C LEU A 149 12.21 -1.34 -7.82
N ALA A 150 13.43 -1.75 -7.50
CA ALA A 150 14.03 -2.93 -8.11
C ALA A 150 13.28 -4.21 -7.69
N HIS A 151 12.80 -4.27 -6.44
CA HIS A 151 11.99 -5.39 -5.98
C HIS A 151 10.61 -5.43 -6.64
N TYR A 152 9.96 -4.27 -6.79
CA TYR A 152 8.71 -4.11 -7.53
C TYR A 152 8.86 -4.60 -8.97
N ASP A 153 9.91 -4.16 -9.67
CA ASP A 153 10.19 -4.61 -11.04
C ASP A 153 10.40 -6.13 -11.10
N ALA A 154 11.04 -6.72 -10.09
CA ALA A 154 11.22 -8.17 -9.98
C ALA A 154 9.93 -8.96 -9.73
N CYS A 155 8.92 -8.34 -9.10
CA CYS A 155 7.58 -8.87 -8.85
C CYS A 155 6.61 -8.65 -10.02
N ALA A 156 6.96 -7.83 -11.01
CA ALA A 156 6.09 -7.49 -12.13
C ALA A 156 6.47 -8.24 -13.42
N TRP A 157 5.49 -8.41 -14.31
CA TRP A 157 5.75 -8.88 -15.69
C TRP A 157 6.55 -7.82 -16.48
N PRO A 158 7.52 -8.21 -17.33
CA PRO A 158 7.89 -9.56 -17.75
C PRO A 158 8.96 -10.23 -16.90
N ASP A 159 9.53 -9.52 -15.92
CA ASP A 159 10.69 -10.02 -15.20
C ASP A 159 10.31 -11.15 -14.24
N TRP A 160 9.17 -11.05 -13.52
CA TRP A 160 8.55 -12.07 -12.64
C TRP A 160 9.55 -13.08 -12.06
N THR A 161 10.63 -12.56 -11.50
CA THR A 161 11.72 -13.39 -10.96
C THR A 161 11.39 -13.88 -9.55
N VAL A 162 10.30 -13.36 -8.98
CA VAL A 162 9.72 -13.73 -7.70
C VAL A 162 8.26 -14.15 -7.94
N GLU A 163 7.83 -15.24 -7.31
CA GLU A 163 6.48 -15.83 -7.50
C GLU A 163 5.37 -15.14 -6.67
N THR A 164 5.70 -14.04 -6.00
CA THR A 164 4.83 -13.31 -5.07
C THR A 164 4.60 -11.88 -5.54
N GLN A 165 3.49 -11.27 -5.12
CA GLN A 165 3.24 -9.83 -5.35
C GLN A 165 4.28 -8.97 -4.62
N PHE A 166 4.26 -7.66 -4.91
CA PHE A 166 5.02 -6.71 -4.11
C PHE A 166 4.56 -6.74 -2.63
N PRO A 167 5.48 -6.63 -1.64
CA PRO A 167 5.16 -6.80 -0.23
C PRO A 167 3.98 -5.98 0.28
N ALA A 168 3.07 -6.67 0.97
CA ALA A 168 1.89 -6.09 1.60
C ALA A 168 2.23 -5.19 2.79
N HIS A 169 3.29 -5.50 3.54
CA HIS A 169 3.73 -4.76 4.72
C HIS A 169 5.18 -4.36 4.61
N TRP A 170 5.50 -3.15 5.05
CA TRP A 170 6.86 -2.66 5.05
C TRP A 170 7.02 -1.49 6.01
N TRP A 171 8.13 -1.51 6.73
CA TRP A 171 8.42 -0.56 7.81
C TRP A 171 9.92 -0.49 8.08
N PRO A 172 10.43 0.65 8.55
CA PRO A 172 11.83 0.80 8.91
C PRO A 172 12.11 0.03 10.20
N LEU A 173 13.35 -0.44 10.35
CA LEU A 173 13.76 -1.23 11.51
C LEU A 173 13.54 -0.54 12.86
N GLU A 174 13.51 0.80 12.88
CA GLU A 174 13.25 1.58 14.09
C GLU A 174 11.76 1.87 14.34
N GLY A 175 10.89 1.70 13.33
CA GLY A 175 9.44 1.79 13.47
C GLY A 175 8.81 3.19 13.38
N SER A 176 9.42 4.17 12.70
CA SER A 176 8.87 5.53 12.57
C SER A 176 7.62 5.64 11.68
N TRP A 177 7.42 4.68 10.78
CA TRP A 177 6.26 4.59 9.90
C TRP A 177 5.95 3.13 9.58
N PHE A 178 4.75 2.87 9.08
CA PHE A 178 4.34 1.55 8.61
C PHE A 178 3.50 1.72 7.36
N VAL A 179 3.70 0.86 6.38
CA VAL A 179 2.90 0.84 5.16
C VAL A 179 2.20 -0.51 5.04
N LEU A 180 0.93 -0.44 4.70
CA LEU A 180 0.02 -1.57 4.50
C LEU A 180 -0.65 -1.43 3.15
N THR A 181 -0.54 -2.45 2.31
CA THR A 181 -1.55 -2.76 1.30
C THR A 181 -2.19 -4.10 1.66
N ASN A 182 -3.40 -4.34 1.18
CA ASN A 182 -4.11 -5.58 1.40
C ASN A 182 -4.65 -6.04 0.05
N TRP A 183 -4.66 -7.36 -0.17
CA TRP A 183 -5.05 -8.02 -1.41
C TRP A 183 -6.42 -7.62 -1.98
N ASP A 184 -7.37 -7.20 -1.15
CA ASP A 184 -8.69 -6.72 -1.61
C ASP A 184 -8.80 -5.19 -1.70
N LEU A 185 -7.73 -4.47 -1.36
CA LEU A 185 -7.70 -3.02 -1.40
C LEU A 185 -7.25 -2.49 -2.75
N SER A 186 -7.71 -1.28 -3.04
CA SER A 186 -7.28 -0.48 -4.19
C SER A 186 -6.54 0.77 -3.70
N ALA A 187 -5.94 0.67 -2.52
CA ALA A 187 -5.18 1.72 -1.87
C ALA A 187 -4.18 1.13 -0.88
N THR A 188 -3.11 1.88 -0.66
CA THR A 188 -2.05 1.59 0.31
C THR A 188 -2.20 2.54 1.50
N GLU A 189 -2.39 2.04 2.71
CA GLU A 189 -2.43 2.86 3.92
C GLU A 189 -1.01 3.10 4.46
N VAL A 190 -0.76 4.34 4.86
CA VAL A 190 0.51 4.77 5.44
C VAL A 190 0.25 5.33 6.83
N PHE A 191 0.98 4.81 7.82
CA PHE A 191 0.92 5.20 9.22
C PHE A 191 2.22 5.90 9.61
N GLY A 192 2.14 6.92 10.45
CA GLY A 192 3.35 7.60 10.93
C GLY A 192 3.08 8.85 11.75
N THR A 193 3.99 9.81 11.67
CA THR A 193 3.85 11.11 12.34
C THR A 193 2.89 12.02 11.57
N PRO A 194 2.26 13.01 12.22
CA PRO A 194 1.41 13.99 11.51
C PRO A 194 2.16 14.77 10.43
N ALA A 195 3.47 14.95 10.59
CA ALA A 195 4.31 15.61 9.59
C ALA A 195 4.47 14.76 8.33
N LEU A 196 4.69 13.45 8.48
CA LEU A 196 4.73 12.51 7.35
C LEU A 196 3.40 12.51 6.60
N ILE A 197 2.29 12.37 7.33
CA ILE A 197 0.96 12.30 6.72
C ILE A 197 0.59 13.61 6.03
N ALA A 198 0.95 14.76 6.61
CA ALA A 198 0.75 16.06 5.95
C ALA A 198 1.52 16.18 4.63
N ASP A 199 2.77 15.70 4.59
CA ASP A 199 3.57 15.69 3.36
C ASP A 199 2.98 14.78 2.28
N LEU A 200 2.45 13.60 2.65
CA LEU A 200 1.78 12.68 1.72
C LEU A 200 0.52 13.30 1.14
N LEU A 201 -0.34 13.89 1.98
CA LEU A 201 -1.57 14.57 1.56
C LEU A 201 -1.30 15.81 0.69
N ALA A 202 -0.12 16.42 0.80
CA ALA A 202 0.27 17.59 0.02
C ALA A 202 0.98 17.23 -1.31
N ASP A 203 1.43 15.98 -1.49
CA ASP A 203 2.12 15.56 -2.72
C ASP A 203 1.13 15.34 -3.87
N ASN A 204 1.09 16.29 -4.80
CA ASN A 204 0.19 16.24 -5.97
C ASN A 204 0.55 15.17 -7.02
N ARG A 205 1.58 14.36 -6.78
CA ARG A 205 1.92 13.19 -7.60
C ARG A 205 1.30 11.90 -7.04
N LEU A 206 0.89 11.93 -5.77
CA LEU A 206 0.15 10.89 -5.08
C LEU A 206 -1.34 11.25 -5.00
N ASP A 207 -2.20 10.24 -5.04
CA ASP A 207 -3.63 10.38 -4.72
C ASP A 207 -3.90 10.03 -3.27
N ALA A 208 -3.42 10.89 -2.37
CA ALA A 208 -3.48 10.69 -0.94
C ALA A 208 -4.73 11.31 -0.32
N VAL A 209 -5.45 10.54 0.51
CA VAL A 209 -6.71 10.97 1.15
C VAL A 209 -6.80 10.52 2.60
N ARG A 210 -7.62 11.25 3.37
CA ARG A 210 -8.10 10.76 4.66
C ARG A 210 -9.39 9.98 4.44
N HIS A 211 -9.42 8.75 4.93
CA HIS A 211 -10.58 7.88 4.82
C HIS A 211 -10.61 6.89 5.99
N PRO A 212 -11.77 6.28 6.30
CA PRO A 212 -11.83 5.26 7.33
C PRO A 212 -10.80 4.14 7.14
N SER A 213 -10.27 3.67 8.25
CA SER A 213 -9.28 2.59 8.34
C SER A 213 -9.98 1.22 8.29
N ILE A 214 -9.21 0.12 8.19
CA ILE A 214 -9.75 -1.24 8.20
C ILE A 214 -10.49 -1.52 9.53
N ALA A 215 -9.86 -1.25 10.66
CA ALA A 215 -10.46 -1.43 11.98
C ALA A 215 -11.70 -0.56 12.19
N GLU A 216 -11.71 0.67 11.66
CA GLU A 216 -12.86 1.58 11.80
C GLU A 216 -14.13 1.07 11.10
N VAL A 217 -13.98 0.25 10.05
CA VAL A 217 -15.09 -0.25 9.24
C VAL A 217 -15.33 -1.75 9.40
N GLN A 218 -14.55 -2.43 10.23
CA GLN A 218 -14.68 -3.87 10.46
C GLN A 218 -16.12 -4.23 10.87
N GLY A 219 -16.69 -5.24 10.20
CA GLY A 219 -18.07 -5.69 10.43
C GLY A 219 -19.16 -4.80 9.81
N ARG A 220 -18.81 -3.75 9.05
CA ARG A 220 -19.76 -2.93 8.28
C ARG A 220 -19.89 -3.45 6.85
N PHE A 221 -20.99 -3.09 6.20
CA PHE A 221 -21.17 -3.38 4.79
C PHE A 221 -20.49 -2.29 3.94
N ALA A 222 -19.98 -2.71 2.78
CA ALA A 222 -19.40 -1.80 1.81
C ALA A 222 -20.52 -1.07 1.06
N GLU A 223 -20.88 0.11 1.55
CA GLU A 223 -22.00 0.89 1.02
C GLU A 223 -21.70 2.40 0.91
N TRP A 224 -22.40 3.04 -0.01
CA TRP A 224 -22.41 4.47 -0.19
C TRP A 224 -23.42 5.10 0.76
N ARG A 225 -23.07 6.20 1.43
CA ARG A 225 -24.06 7.08 2.04
C ARG A 225 -25.02 7.57 0.98
N GLU A 226 -26.31 7.39 1.24
CA GLU A 226 -27.32 8.16 0.53
C GLU A 226 -27.24 9.61 1.01
N GLN A 227 -26.94 10.53 0.09
CA GLN A 227 -27.07 11.94 0.37
C GLN A 227 -28.56 12.24 0.60
N ALA A 228 -28.90 12.88 1.73
CA ALA A 228 -30.26 13.35 1.96
C ALA A 228 -30.66 14.27 0.81
N LYS A 229 -31.71 13.88 0.07
CA LYS A 229 -32.29 14.67 -1.02
C LYS A 229 -32.84 16.01 -0.53
#